data_AF-A0A5C8RSR7-F1
#
_entry.id   AF-A0A5C8RSR7-F1
#
_cell.length_a   1.000
_cell.length_b   1.000
_cell.length_c   1.000
_cell.angle_alpha   90.00
_cell.angle_beta   90.00
_cell.angle_gamma   90.00
#
_symmetry.space_group_name_H-M   'P 1'
#
loop_
_entity.id
_entity.type
_entity.pdbx_description
1 polymer ?
#
loop_
_entity_poly.entity_id
_entity_poly.type
_entity_poly.pdbx_seq_one_letter_code
_entity_poly.pdbx_strand_id
1 'polypeptide(L)'
;TLYSLDASNPEAPKARTAREDAARLVRARLANPRWIAGQLRHGYRGAQELAQGLDAVFVLAATTDAVTDADFDRLYGAWIADLDTFDALRAANPAATRAILERFDDARARGLWTSRRNAMPADELMPQAAE
;
A
#
# COMPACT_ATOMS: atom_id res chain seq x y z
N THR A 1 1.28 18.92 15.54
CA THR A 1 2.08 18.30 14.45
C THR A 1 2.78 17.08 15.00
N LEU A 2 2.50 15.89 14.43
CA LEU A 2 3.14 14.63 14.80
C LEU A 2 4.52 14.52 14.14
N TYR A 3 5.52 14.02 14.87
CA TYR A 3 6.88 13.81 14.38
C TYR A 3 7.28 12.33 14.47
N SER A 4 8.12 11.90 13.54
CA SER A 4 8.83 10.62 13.50
C SER A 4 10.34 10.89 13.64
N LEU A 5 11.01 10.17 14.54
CA LEU A 5 12.46 10.27 14.73
C LEU A 5 13.14 9.08 14.08
N ASP A 6 13.88 9.35 13.01
CA ASP A 6 14.72 8.35 12.33
C ASP A 6 16.09 8.30 13.01
N ALA A 7 16.28 7.29 13.85
CA ALA A 7 17.54 7.00 14.54
C ALA A 7 18.33 5.86 13.88
N SER A 8 18.06 5.53 12.61
CA SER A 8 18.78 4.47 11.89
C SER A 8 20.28 4.77 11.70
N ASN A 9 20.66 6.05 11.72
CA ASN A 9 22.04 6.50 11.92
C ASN A 9 22.15 7.17 13.30
N PRO A 10 22.70 6.48 14.32
CA PRO A 10 22.79 7.02 15.68
C PRO A 10 23.56 8.32 15.79
N GLU A 11 24.56 8.54 14.93
CA GLU A 11 25.41 9.74 14.92
C GLU A 11 24.71 10.96 14.28
N ALA A 12 23.62 10.75 13.55
CA ALA A 12 22.89 11.82 12.87
C ALA A 12 21.38 11.52 12.81
N PRO A 13 20.69 11.53 13.96
CA PRO A 13 19.25 11.30 14.01
C PRO A 13 18.50 12.40 13.26
N LYS A 14 17.44 12.01 12.53
CA LYS A 14 16.65 12.94 11.71
C LYS A 14 15.20 12.96 12.18
N ALA A 15 14.78 14.08 12.76
CA ALA A 15 13.37 14.34 13.00
C ALA A 15 12.68 14.75 11.70
N ARG A 16 11.54 14.13 11.41
CA ARG A 16 10.64 14.47 10.30
C ARG A 16 9.23 14.58 10.84
N THR A 17 8.37 15.33 10.17
CA THR A 17 6.94 15.19 10.43
C THR A 17 6.50 13.77 10.04
N ALA A 18 5.46 13.25 10.69
CA ALA A 18 4.92 11.93 10.33
C ALA A 18 4.49 11.87 8.86
N ARG A 19 3.99 12.98 8.31
CA ARG A 19 3.64 13.11 6.90
C ARG A 19 4.85 12.94 5.97
N GLU A 20 5.96 13.63 6.26
CA GLU A 20 7.19 13.49 5.46
C GLU A 20 7.75 12.07 5.51
N ASP A 21 7.72 11.44 6.68
CA ASP A 21 8.26 10.09 6.84
C ASP A 21 7.36 9.01 6.22
N ALA A 22 6.03 9.15 6.35
CA ALA A 22 5.07 8.27 5.67
C ALA A 22 5.24 8.36 4.14
N ALA A 23 5.25 9.56 3.58
CA ALA A 23 5.45 9.76 2.14
C ALA A 23 6.82 9.23 1.67
N ARG A 24 7.86 9.35 2.50
CA ARG A 24 9.19 8.77 2.21
C ARG A 24 9.12 7.24 2.16
N LEU A 25 8.53 6.59 3.16
CA LEU A 25 8.43 5.14 3.24
C LEU A 25 7.57 4.56 2.11
N VAL A 26 6.43 5.20 1.80
CA VAL A 26 5.59 4.84 0.67
C VAL A 26 6.38 4.91 -0.63
N ARG A 27 7.09 6.01 -0.89
CA ARG A 27 7.88 6.17 -2.13
C ARG A 27 9.10 5.25 -2.20
N ALA A 28 9.89 5.18 -1.13
CA ALA A 28 11.18 4.50 -1.14
C ALA A 28 11.05 2.97 -1.02
N ARG A 29 9.96 2.48 -0.45
CA ARG A 29 9.72 1.06 -0.18
C ARG A 29 8.47 0.53 -0.88
N LEU A 30 7.28 0.88 -0.37
CA LEU A 30 6.04 0.20 -0.77
C LEU A 30 5.70 0.37 -2.26
N ALA A 31 5.93 1.55 -2.82
CA ALA A 31 5.73 1.85 -4.23
C ALA A 31 7.02 1.75 -5.07
N ASN A 32 8.11 1.19 -4.53
CA ASN A 32 9.37 1.05 -5.26
C ASN A 32 9.36 -0.26 -6.08
N PRO A 33 9.45 -0.21 -7.42
CA PRO A 33 9.39 -1.40 -8.27
C PRO A 33 10.43 -2.47 -7.91
N ARG A 34 11.63 -2.06 -7.49
CA ARG A 34 12.69 -3.01 -7.08
C ARG A 34 12.33 -3.75 -5.81
N TRP A 35 11.66 -3.07 -4.88
CA TRP A 35 11.23 -3.68 -3.62
C TRP A 35 10.03 -4.59 -3.85
N ILE A 36 9.05 -4.16 -4.64
CA ILE A 36 7.88 -4.96 -5.04
C ILE A 36 8.34 -6.25 -5.71
N ALA A 37 9.16 -6.16 -6.76
CA ALA A 37 9.73 -7.34 -7.42
C ALA A 37 10.56 -8.19 -6.45
N GLY A 38 11.23 -7.56 -5.48
CA GLY A 38 11.92 -8.22 -4.38
C GLY A 38 11.01 -9.11 -3.55
N GLN A 39 9.89 -8.56 -3.09
CA GLN A 39 8.89 -9.28 -2.31
C GLN A 39 8.26 -10.41 -3.13
N LEU A 40 7.81 -10.12 -4.36
CA LEU A 40 7.10 -11.12 -5.18
C LEU A 40 7.96 -12.34 -5.55
N ARG A 41 9.30 -12.24 -5.53
CA ARG A 41 10.18 -13.43 -5.63
C ARG A 41 10.00 -14.44 -4.49
N HIS A 42 9.45 -14.00 -3.36
CA HIS A 42 9.10 -14.86 -2.22
C HIS A 42 7.65 -15.40 -2.29
N GLY A 43 6.99 -15.26 -3.45
CA GLY A 43 5.67 -15.84 -3.72
C GLY A 43 4.64 -15.45 -2.66
N TYR A 44 4.03 -16.46 -2.05
CA TYR A 44 2.94 -16.30 -1.08
C TYR A 44 3.26 -15.32 0.05
N ARG A 45 4.43 -15.46 0.68
CA ARG A 45 4.82 -14.61 1.82
C ARG A 45 5.13 -13.18 1.38
N GLY A 46 5.73 -13.03 0.21
CA GLY A 46 6.00 -11.73 -0.40
C GLY A 46 4.73 -10.91 -0.64
N ALA A 47 3.71 -11.55 -1.21
CA ALA A 47 2.41 -10.91 -1.40
C ALA A 47 1.73 -10.54 -0.07
N GLN A 48 1.87 -11.36 0.98
CA GLN A 48 1.39 -11.00 2.32
C GLN A 48 2.12 -9.78 2.90
N GLU A 49 3.41 -9.59 2.64
CA GLU A 49 4.15 -8.39 3.07
C GLU A 49 3.61 -7.12 2.42
N LEU A 50 3.18 -7.17 1.15
CA LEU A 50 2.50 -6.04 0.52
C LEU A 50 1.17 -5.73 1.21
N ALA A 51 0.36 -6.75 1.49
CA ALA A 51 -0.92 -6.58 2.18
C ALA A 51 -0.74 -5.95 3.57
N GLN A 52 0.22 -6.45 4.36
CA GLN A 52 0.55 -5.88 5.67
C GLN A 52 1.06 -4.43 5.56
N GLY A 53 1.80 -4.11 4.50
CA GLY A 53 2.23 -2.74 4.22
C GLY A 53 1.06 -1.77 4.00
N LEU A 54 0.05 -2.17 3.22
CA LEU A 54 -1.14 -1.35 3.01
C LEU A 54 -2.00 -1.25 4.28
N ASP A 55 -2.10 -2.33 5.06
CA ASP A 55 -2.78 -2.31 6.35
C ASP A 55 -2.18 -1.28 7.32
N ALA A 56 -0.85 -1.20 7.38
CA ALA A 56 -0.16 -0.20 8.19
C ALA A 56 -0.44 1.23 7.71
N VAL A 57 -0.45 1.46 6.38
CA VAL A 57 -0.81 2.76 5.78
C VAL A 57 -2.25 3.14 6.10
N PHE A 58 -3.18 2.19 5.99
CA PHE A 58 -4.59 2.38 6.33
C PHE A 58 -4.77 2.77 7.80
N VAL A 59 -4.14 2.04 8.73
CA VAL A 59 -4.22 2.36 10.17
C VAL A 59 -3.64 3.74 10.46
N LEU A 60 -2.52 4.11 9.83
CA LEU A 60 -1.94 5.43 9.98
C LEU A 60 -2.87 6.54 9.45
N ALA A 61 -3.53 6.31 8.32
CA ALA A 61 -4.52 7.24 7.75
C ALA A 61 -5.77 7.36 8.65
N ALA A 62 -6.20 6.26 9.27
CA ALA A 62 -7.37 6.24 10.15
C ALA A 62 -7.12 6.95 11.51
N THR A 63 -5.86 7.11 11.90
CA THR A 63 -5.49 7.62 13.24
C THR A 63 -4.75 8.96 13.21
N THR A 64 -4.29 9.40 12.04
CA THR A 64 -3.47 10.61 11.87
C THR A 64 -3.76 11.30 10.54
N ASP A 65 -3.26 12.54 10.37
CA ASP A 65 -3.29 13.27 9.10
C ASP A 65 -2.01 13.07 8.26
N ALA A 66 -1.22 12.03 8.56
CA ALA A 66 0.09 11.81 7.96
C ALA A 66 0.03 11.22 6.54
N VAL A 67 -1.03 10.49 6.21
CA VAL A 67 -1.20 9.83 4.90
C VAL A 67 -2.10 10.69 4.03
N THR A 68 -1.72 10.84 2.77
CA THR A 68 -2.46 11.65 1.78
C THR A 68 -3.09 10.78 0.71
N ASP A 69 -4.09 11.32 -0.01
CA ASP A 69 -4.65 10.66 -1.20
C ASP A 69 -3.56 10.30 -2.23
N ALA A 70 -2.53 11.14 -2.35
CA ALA A 70 -1.41 10.91 -3.26
C ALA A 70 -0.57 9.69 -2.87
N ASP A 71 -0.51 9.34 -1.57
CA ASP A 71 0.17 8.14 -1.10
C ASP A 71 -0.62 6.88 -1.48
N PHE A 72 -1.94 6.88 -1.26
CA PHE A 72 -2.82 5.79 -1.71
C PHE A 72 -2.83 5.64 -3.23
N ASP A 73 -2.96 6.74 -3.98
CA ASP A 73 -2.92 6.73 -5.45
C ASP A 73 -1.59 6.14 -5.97
N ARG A 74 -0.50 6.37 -5.24
CA ARG A 74 0.82 5.80 -5.61
C ARG A 74 0.87 4.30 -5.36
N LEU A 75 0.33 3.82 -4.25
CA LEU A 75 0.25 2.38 -3.95
C LEU A 75 -0.68 1.68 -4.94
N TYR A 76 -1.88 2.20 -5.15
CA TYR A 76 -2.83 1.66 -6.12
C TYR A 76 -2.23 1.64 -7.53
N GLY A 77 -1.55 2.73 -7.91
CA GLY A 77 -0.85 2.84 -9.18
C GLY A 77 0.25 1.78 -9.36
N ALA A 78 1.00 1.49 -8.30
CA ALA A 78 2.12 0.56 -8.37
C ALA A 78 1.71 -0.92 -8.28
N TRP A 79 0.56 -1.23 -7.66
CA TRP A 79 0.18 -2.61 -7.35
C TRP A 79 -1.02 -3.12 -8.14
N ILE A 80 -1.96 -2.24 -8.48
CA ILE A 80 -3.24 -2.60 -9.10
C ILE A 80 -3.32 -2.08 -10.54
N ALA A 81 -2.98 -0.80 -10.76
CA ALA A 81 -3.06 -0.21 -12.09
C ALA A 81 -1.91 -0.66 -13.02
N ASP A 82 -0.82 -1.19 -12.47
CA ASP A 82 0.23 -1.85 -13.22
C ASP A 82 -0.10 -3.34 -13.37
N LEU A 83 -0.53 -3.73 -14.58
CA LEU A 83 -1.05 -5.07 -14.86
C LEU A 83 -0.03 -6.17 -14.58
N ASP A 84 1.25 -5.95 -14.91
CA ASP A 84 2.31 -6.93 -14.69
C ASP A 84 2.48 -7.20 -13.18
N THR A 85 2.48 -6.14 -12.37
CA THR A 85 2.55 -6.27 -10.91
C THR A 85 1.29 -6.92 -10.34
N PHE A 86 0.11 -6.51 -10.82
CA PHE A 86 -1.17 -7.06 -10.35
C PHE A 86 -1.30 -8.56 -10.65
N ASP A 87 -0.94 -8.99 -11.86
CA ASP A 87 -0.95 -10.39 -12.25
C ASP A 87 0.07 -11.22 -11.46
N ALA A 88 1.28 -10.68 -11.23
CA ALA A 88 2.27 -11.33 -10.40
C ALA A 88 1.81 -11.47 -8.94
N LEU A 89 1.18 -10.43 -8.38
CA LEU A 89 0.62 -10.43 -7.03
C LEU A 89 -0.51 -11.47 -6.90
N ARG A 90 -1.44 -11.49 -7.87
CA ARG A 90 -2.55 -12.43 -7.94
C ARG A 90 -2.08 -13.87 -8.07
N ALA A 91 -1.10 -14.14 -8.93
CA ALA A 91 -0.51 -15.46 -9.08
C ALA A 91 0.25 -15.91 -7.82
N ALA A 92 0.94 -15.00 -7.15
CA ALA A 92 1.69 -15.30 -5.94
C ALA A 92 0.78 -15.62 -4.74
N ASN A 93 -0.30 -14.85 -4.56
CA ASN A 93 -1.26 -15.04 -3.48
C ASN A 93 -2.61 -14.37 -3.77
N PRO A 94 -3.61 -15.11 -4.29
CA PRO A 94 -4.93 -14.57 -4.57
C PRO A 94 -5.63 -13.99 -3.33
N ALA A 95 -5.44 -14.61 -2.17
CA ALA A 95 -6.06 -14.16 -0.92
C ALA A 95 -5.47 -12.82 -0.44
N ALA A 96 -4.14 -12.65 -0.49
CA ALA A 96 -3.52 -11.37 -0.16
C ALA A 96 -3.89 -10.28 -1.18
N THR A 97 -4.02 -10.63 -2.45
CA THR A 97 -4.46 -9.70 -3.51
C THR A 97 -5.88 -9.20 -3.23
N ARG A 98 -6.80 -10.11 -2.90
CA ARG A 98 -8.17 -9.77 -2.49
C ARG A 98 -8.17 -8.85 -1.27
N ALA A 99 -7.41 -9.19 -0.22
CA ALA A 99 -7.31 -8.36 0.98
C ALA A 99 -6.78 -6.94 0.69
N ILE A 100 -5.83 -6.80 -0.25
CA ILE A 100 -5.34 -5.50 -0.71
C ILE A 100 -6.46 -4.69 -1.38
N LEU A 101 -7.20 -5.31 -2.30
CA LEU A 101 -8.31 -4.66 -3.00
C LEU A 101 -9.42 -4.23 -2.03
N GLU A 102 -9.84 -5.13 -1.14
CA GLU A 102 -10.82 -4.85 -0.09
C GLU A 102 -10.36 -3.71 0.82
N ARG A 103 -9.06 -3.65 1.14
CA ARG A 103 -8.53 -2.56 1.96
C ARG A 103 -8.55 -1.20 1.25
N PHE A 104 -8.35 -1.17 -0.06
CA PHE A 104 -8.54 0.04 -0.85
C PHE A 104 -10.00 0.48 -0.90
N ASP A 105 -10.93 -0.47 -1.03
CA ASP A 105 -12.37 -0.20 -0.97
C ASP A 105 -12.80 0.33 0.41
N ASP A 106 -12.29 -0.27 1.48
CA ASP A 106 -12.50 0.21 2.86
C ASP A 106 -11.97 1.64 3.06
N ALA A 107 -10.80 1.95 2.50
CA ALA A 107 -10.23 3.29 2.57
C ALA A 107 -11.14 4.32 1.88
N ARG A 108 -11.73 3.96 0.74
CA ARG A 108 -12.71 4.79 0.03
C ARG A 108 -14.00 4.94 0.81
N ALA A 109 -14.57 3.83 1.29
CA ALA A 109 -15.83 3.81 2.04
C ALA A 109 -15.77 4.66 3.31
N ARG A 110 -14.60 4.72 3.96
CA ARG A 110 -14.36 5.52 5.17
C ARG A 110 -13.89 6.95 4.88
N GLY A 111 -13.76 7.35 3.61
CA GLY A 111 -13.27 8.67 3.22
C GLY A 111 -11.79 8.92 3.54
N LEU A 112 -11.01 7.86 3.79
CA LEU A 112 -9.57 7.94 4.02
C LEU A 112 -8.78 8.12 2.71
N TRP A 113 -9.40 7.74 1.59
CA TRP A 113 -8.83 7.90 0.26
C TRP A 113 -9.90 8.32 -0.75
N THR A 114 -9.64 9.43 -1.46
CA THR A 114 -10.42 9.87 -2.62
C THR A 114 -9.55 9.82 -3.87
N SER A 115 -9.73 8.80 -4.71
CA SER A 115 -8.99 8.71 -5.97
C SER A 115 -9.68 9.49 -7.09
N ARG A 116 -8.87 10.15 -7.92
CA ARG A 116 -9.31 10.68 -9.23
C ARG A 116 -9.16 9.65 -10.36
N ARG A 117 -8.60 8.48 -10.07
CA ARG A 117 -8.50 7.37 -11.04
C ARG A 117 -9.85 6.64 -11.10
N ASN A 118 -10.16 6.05 -12.25
CA ASN A 118 -11.25 5.08 -12.38
C ASN A 118 -10.86 3.76 -11.70
N ALA A 119 -10.60 3.80 -10.39
CA ALA A 119 -10.31 2.64 -9.58
C ALA A 119 -11.60 1.82 -9.45
N MET A 120 -11.56 0.58 -9.93
CA MET A 120 -12.68 -0.35 -9.90
C MET A 120 -12.77 -1.03 -8.53
N PRO A 121 -13.99 -1.36 -8.04
CA PRO A 121 -14.19 -2.16 -6.84
C PRO A 121 -13.51 -3.53 -6.90
N ALA A 122 -13.18 -4.09 -5.74
CA ALA A 122 -12.52 -5.38 -5.59
C ALA A 122 -13.25 -6.52 -6.31
N ASP A 123 -14.58 -6.58 -6.18
CA ASP A 123 -15.40 -7.65 -6.78
C ASP A 123 -15.40 -7.60 -8.32
N GLU A 124 -15.21 -6.43 -8.92
CA GLU A 124 -15.10 -6.30 -10.38
C GLU A 124 -13.72 -6.77 -10.88
N LEU A 125 -12.66 -6.52 -10.10
CA LEU A 125 -11.29 -6.93 -10.43
C LEU A 125 -11.02 -8.41 -10.11
N MET A 126 -11.65 -8.93 -9.06
CA MET A 126 -11.53 -10.32 -8.61
C MET A 126 -12.89 -10.88 -8.20
N PRO A 127 -13.71 -11.33 -9.16
CA PRO A 127 -14.99 -11.96 -8.88
C PRO A 127 -14.79 -13.14 -7.91
N GLN A 128 -15.70 -13.32 -6.95
CA GLN A 128 -15.73 -14.56 -6.18
C GLN A 128 -16.03 -15.71 -7.14
N ALA A 129 -15.30 -16.83 -7.02
CA ALA A 129 -15.71 -18.04 -7.71
C ALA A 129 -17.12 -18.37 -7.23
N ALA A 130 -18.09 -18.49 -8.15
CA ALA A 130 -19.41 -18.99 -7.81
C ALA A 130 -19.21 -20.37 -7.18
N GLU A 131 -19.58 -20.46 -5.90
CA GLU A 131 -19.56 -21.69 -5.12
C GLU A 131 -20.57 -22.71 -5.68
#